data_AF-A0A9D2FWA7-F1
#
_entry.id   AF-A0A9D2FWA7-F1
#
_cell.length_a   1.000
_cell.length_b   1.000
_cell.length_c   1.000
_cell.angle_alpha   90.00
_cell.angle_beta   90.00
_cell.angle_gamma   90.00
#
_symmetry.space_group_name_H-M   'P 1'
#
loop_
_entity.id
_entity.type
_entity.pdbx_description
1 polymer ?
#
loop_
_entity_poly.entity_id
_entity_poly.type
_entity_poly.pdbx_seq_one_letter_code
_entity_poly.pdbx_strand_id
1 'polypeptide(L)'
;MEIEVYKYRSVRNCLRDAYTAISENLKSVFRKTWWVVSLGAIALSFTTYFFLPNMALHVWGLENQIASFVVQSLVYLATIVFGFWVLCAFWHVINGRRWRENLPRVIVTQLLSAAIACLFKIAFDLLAKWQLSVPASPAEQQTGESASITWLFAVIGLGIVAVVTCIPLCYTFIRFMMGKHWLPFVGYGRAFRYWGTIFVAMLLIYLLAGIALAAVSLPGVILVSAQLYSQLGALGGDPLNIPGYFTPLLIATLTLFYFVVGYISLWAQLASTFLYGSIETQQAEKTKHDREENQTAIY
;
A
#
# COMPACT_ATOMS: atom_id res chain seq x y z
N MET A 1 -9.04 7.65 -22.89
CA MET A 1 -9.25 8.23 -21.55
C MET A 1 -8.29 9.39 -21.44
N GLU A 2 -8.81 10.60 -21.55
CA GLU A 2 -8.08 11.81 -21.22
C GLU A 2 -8.41 12.13 -19.76
N ILE A 3 -7.39 12.17 -18.91
CA ILE A 3 -7.57 12.46 -17.48
C ILE A 3 -7.12 13.90 -17.25
N GLU A 4 -8.07 14.79 -16.98
CA GLU A 4 -7.78 16.18 -16.65
C GLU A 4 -7.26 16.28 -15.21
N VAL A 5 -5.96 16.06 -15.01
CA VAL A 5 -5.36 16.07 -13.67
C VAL A 5 -5.32 17.48 -13.07
N TYR A 6 -4.91 18.48 -13.85
CA TYR A 6 -4.67 19.85 -13.38
C TYR A 6 -5.95 20.70 -13.40
N LYS A 7 -6.77 20.55 -12.36
CA LYS A 7 -7.97 21.35 -12.14
C LYS A 7 -8.22 21.48 -10.64
N TYR A 8 -8.60 22.70 -10.21
CA TYR A 8 -8.95 22.94 -8.82
C TYR A 8 -10.20 22.15 -8.43
N ARG A 9 -10.08 21.38 -7.34
CA ARG A 9 -11.13 20.50 -6.83
C ARG A 9 -11.09 20.45 -5.31
N SER A 10 -12.26 20.44 -4.67
CA SER A 10 -12.37 20.04 -3.27
C SER A 10 -12.00 18.55 -3.11
N VAL A 11 -11.66 18.12 -1.89
CA VAL A 11 -11.34 16.70 -1.61
C VAL A 11 -12.49 15.77 -2.03
N ARG A 12 -13.74 16.16 -1.73
CA ARG A 12 -14.94 15.42 -2.15
C ARG A 12 -15.03 15.28 -3.67
N ASN A 13 -14.74 16.36 -4.40
CA ASN A 13 -14.77 16.33 -5.86
C ASN A 13 -13.63 15.48 -6.43
N CYS A 14 -12.46 15.44 -5.79
CA CYS A 14 -11.38 14.52 -6.20
C CYS A 14 -11.80 13.05 -6.09
N LEU A 15 -12.47 12.67 -5.00
CA LEU A 15 -12.99 11.32 -4.78
C LEU A 15 -14.07 10.95 -5.80
N ARG A 16 -15.01 11.88 -6.03
CA ARG A 16 -16.09 11.71 -7.01
C ARG A 16 -15.54 11.58 -8.42
N ASP A 17 -14.64 12.46 -8.82
CA ASP A 17 -14.05 12.48 -10.16
C ASP A 17 -13.20 11.22 -10.40
N ALA A 18 -12.52 10.69 -9.37
CA ALA A 18 -11.80 9.42 -9.47
C ALA A 18 -12.75 8.24 -9.72
N TYR A 19 -13.89 8.23 -9.04
CA TYR A 19 -14.92 7.22 -9.26
C TYR A 19 -15.55 7.32 -10.65
N THR A 20 -15.93 8.54 -11.09
CA THR A 20 -16.52 8.75 -12.42
C THR A 20 -15.54 8.43 -13.54
N ALA A 21 -14.27 8.79 -13.39
CA ALA A 21 -13.23 8.48 -14.38
C ALA A 21 -13.11 6.97 -14.62
N ILE A 22 -13.16 6.15 -13.56
CA ILE A 22 -13.15 4.69 -13.69
C ILE A 22 -14.47 4.19 -14.25
N SER A 23 -15.63 4.64 -13.74
CA SER A 23 -16.92 4.08 -14.12
C SER A 23 -17.29 4.36 -15.58
N GLU A 24 -17.04 5.58 -16.06
CA GLU A 24 -17.31 5.99 -17.45
C GLU A 24 -16.38 5.28 -18.45
N ASN A 25 -15.16 4.92 -18.02
CA ASN A 25 -14.16 4.29 -18.88
C ASN A 25 -13.89 2.83 -18.50
N LEU A 26 -14.79 2.18 -17.73
CA LEU A 26 -14.55 0.89 -17.10
C LEU A 26 -14.06 -0.16 -18.11
N LYS A 27 -14.73 -0.26 -19.26
CA LYS A 27 -14.38 -1.18 -20.34
C LYS A 27 -12.97 -0.94 -20.88
N SER A 28 -12.57 0.32 -21.05
CA SER A 28 -11.24 0.67 -21.56
C SER A 28 -10.15 0.38 -20.52
N VAL A 29 -10.37 0.77 -19.26
CA VAL A 29 -9.44 0.50 -18.16
C VAL A 29 -9.26 -1.01 -17.99
N PHE A 30 -10.37 -1.72 -17.84
CA PHE A 30 -10.38 -3.16 -17.65
C PHE A 30 -9.66 -3.87 -18.80
N ARG A 31 -10.00 -3.58 -20.07
CA ARG A 31 -9.36 -4.22 -21.23
C ARG A 31 -7.84 -4.03 -21.27
N LYS A 32 -7.33 -2.90 -20.77
CA LYS A 32 -5.89 -2.61 -20.73
C LYS A 32 -5.16 -3.28 -19.57
N THR A 33 -5.82 -3.45 -18.42
CA THR A 33 -5.14 -3.85 -17.18
C THR A 33 -5.51 -5.23 -16.65
N TRP A 34 -6.64 -5.82 -17.05
CA TRP A 34 -7.19 -7.04 -16.44
C TRP A 34 -6.18 -8.18 -16.35
N TRP A 35 -5.47 -8.48 -17.43
CA TRP A 35 -4.55 -9.60 -17.48
C TRP A 35 -3.33 -9.40 -16.56
N VAL A 36 -2.78 -8.18 -16.48
CA VAL A 36 -1.67 -7.86 -15.57
C VAL A 36 -2.13 -7.94 -14.11
N VAL A 37 -3.32 -7.43 -13.82
CA VAL A 37 -3.91 -7.47 -12.48
C VAL A 37 -4.21 -8.93 -12.08
N SER A 38 -4.70 -9.76 -13.00
CA SER A 38 -4.89 -11.20 -12.77
C SER A 38 -3.58 -11.91 -12.45
N LEU A 39 -2.51 -11.67 -13.23
CA LEU A 39 -1.20 -12.28 -12.97
C LEU A 39 -0.63 -11.84 -11.60
N GLY A 40 -0.74 -10.55 -11.27
CA GLY A 40 -0.35 -10.04 -9.95
C GLY A 40 -1.17 -10.65 -8.82
N ALA A 41 -2.48 -10.82 -9.00
CA ALA A 41 -3.37 -11.42 -8.02
C ALA A 41 -3.06 -12.91 -7.79
N ILE A 42 -2.76 -13.66 -8.84
CA ILE A 42 -2.33 -15.06 -8.74
C ILE A 42 -1.01 -15.15 -7.97
N ALA A 43 -0.01 -14.33 -8.32
CA ALA A 43 1.29 -14.33 -7.65
C ALA A 43 1.18 -13.99 -6.15
N LEU A 44 0.36 -12.98 -5.81
CA LEU A 44 0.05 -12.63 -4.42
C LEU A 44 -0.69 -13.76 -3.69
N SER A 45 -1.65 -14.41 -4.34
CA SER A 45 -2.36 -15.55 -3.76
C SER A 45 -1.42 -16.70 -3.40
N PHE A 46 -0.51 -17.06 -4.31
CA PHE A 46 0.52 -18.06 -4.00
C PHE A 46 1.44 -17.59 -2.89
N THR A 47 1.90 -16.33 -2.93
CA THR A 47 2.73 -15.76 -1.86
C THR A 47 2.08 -15.91 -0.49
N THR A 48 0.79 -15.57 -0.38
CA THR A 48 0.02 -15.72 0.86
C THR A 48 -0.11 -17.19 1.26
N TYR A 49 -0.37 -18.10 0.32
CA TYR A 49 -0.41 -19.53 0.60
C TYR A 49 0.93 -20.07 1.15
N PHE A 50 2.06 -19.67 0.56
CA PHE A 50 3.40 -20.06 1.04
C PHE A 50 3.77 -19.42 2.39
N PHE A 51 3.11 -18.31 2.75
CA PHE A 51 3.29 -17.65 4.05
C PHE A 51 2.44 -18.29 5.16
N LEU A 52 1.35 -18.98 4.80
CA LEU A 52 0.49 -19.64 5.76
C LEU A 52 1.13 -20.93 6.28
N PRO A 53 0.89 -21.30 7.56
CA PRO A 53 1.29 -22.60 8.08
C PRO A 53 0.73 -23.72 7.21
N ASN A 54 1.58 -24.66 6.83
CA ASN A 54 1.21 -25.83 6.06
C ASN A 54 2.20 -26.97 6.32
N MET A 55 1.78 -27.97 7.09
CA MET A 55 2.63 -29.11 7.47
C MET A 55 3.09 -29.92 6.26
N ALA A 56 2.22 -30.18 5.28
CA ALA A 56 2.59 -30.94 4.10
C ALA A 56 3.67 -30.22 3.28
N LEU A 57 3.52 -28.91 3.10
CA LEU A 57 4.49 -28.07 2.41
C LEU A 57 5.82 -27.97 3.19
N HIS A 58 5.75 -27.92 4.52
CA HIS A 58 6.93 -27.89 5.39
C HIS A 58 7.72 -29.20 5.31
N VAL A 59 7.06 -30.35 5.45
CA VAL A 59 7.69 -31.68 5.35
C VAL A 59 8.30 -31.88 3.97
N TRP A 60 7.56 -31.56 2.89
CA TRP A 60 8.09 -31.61 1.54
C TRP A 60 9.34 -30.72 1.37
N GLY A 61 9.34 -29.54 1.99
CA GLY A 61 10.46 -28.62 1.97
C GLY A 61 11.69 -29.10 2.74
N LEU A 62 11.51 -29.87 3.81
CA LEU A 62 12.60 -30.52 4.54
C LEU A 62 13.22 -31.66 3.72
N GLU A 63 12.39 -32.44 3.03
CA GLU A 63 12.84 -33.52 2.14
C GLU A 63 13.52 -32.99 0.87
N ASN A 64 13.05 -31.86 0.34
CA ASN A 64 13.48 -31.29 -0.94
C ASN A 64 13.97 -29.84 -0.79
N GLN A 65 15.00 -29.63 0.04
CA GLN A 65 15.47 -28.29 0.46
C GLN A 65 15.77 -27.34 -0.72
N ILE A 66 16.51 -27.80 -1.73
CA ILE A 66 16.87 -26.97 -2.89
C ILE A 66 15.63 -26.64 -3.72
N ALA A 67 14.77 -27.62 -3.96
CA ALA A 67 13.55 -27.42 -4.75
C ALA A 67 12.60 -26.43 -4.06
N SER A 68 12.44 -26.56 -2.73
CA SER A 68 11.63 -25.66 -1.93
C SER A 68 12.15 -24.22 -1.98
N PHE A 69 13.47 -24.03 -1.79
CA PHE A 69 14.11 -22.73 -1.91
C PHE A 69 13.91 -22.09 -3.28
N VAL A 70 14.08 -22.87 -4.35
CA VAL A 70 13.90 -22.39 -5.73
C VAL A 70 12.44 -22.01 -5.99
N VAL A 71 11.49 -22.88 -5.64
CA VAL A 71 10.05 -22.63 -5.84
C VAL A 71 9.61 -21.38 -5.08
N GLN A 72 9.98 -21.25 -3.81
CA GLN A 72 9.63 -20.09 -3.00
C GLN A 72 10.26 -18.80 -3.55
N SER A 73 11.52 -18.86 -3.96
CA SER A 73 12.22 -17.72 -4.59
C SER A 73 11.54 -17.28 -5.89
N LEU A 74 11.11 -18.23 -6.72
CA LEU A 74 10.38 -17.95 -7.96
C LEU A 74 9.02 -17.32 -7.70
N VAL A 75 8.27 -17.80 -6.69
CA VAL A 75 6.98 -17.21 -6.30
C VAL A 75 7.16 -15.76 -5.85
N TYR A 76 8.15 -15.49 -4.99
CA TYR A 76 8.42 -14.13 -4.52
C TYR A 76 8.93 -13.21 -5.62
N LEU A 77 9.80 -13.70 -6.51
CA LEU A 77 10.26 -12.96 -7.67
C LEU A 77 9.09 -12.63 -8.61
N ALA A 78 8.19 -13.59 -8.85
CA ALA A 78 6.99 -13.36 -9.66
C ALA A 78 6.11 -12.26 -9.05
N THR A 79 5.89 -12.28 -7.74
CA THR A 79 5.12 -11.23 -7.04
C THR A 79 5.75 -9.86 -7.17
N ILE A 80 7.07 -9.76 -7.06
CA ILE A 80 7.80 -8.50 -7.24
C ILE A 80 7.64 -8.01 -8.68
N VAL A 81 7.91 -8.88 -9.67
CA VAL A 81 7.84 -8.54 -11.11
C VAL A 81 6.42 -8.11 -11.51
N PHE A 82 5.40 -8.90 -11.16
CA PHE A 82 4.02 -8.56 -11.49
C PHE A 82 3.51 -7.36 -10.68
N GLY A 83 3.96 -7.17 -9.44
CA GLY A 83 3.68 -5.97 -8.65
C GLY A 83 4.16 -4.70 -9.36
N PHE A 84 5.41 -4.69 -9.85
CA PHE A 84 5.94 -3.59 -10.67
C PHE A 84 5.13 -3.39 -11.95
N TRP A 85 4.73 -4.48 -12.61
CA TRP A 85 3.96 -4.41 -13.84
C TRP A 85 2.57 -3.80 -13.63
N VAL A 86 1.85 -4.22 -12.58
CA VAL A 86 0.54 -3.66 -12.21
C VAL A 86 0.66 -2.16 -12.00
N LEU A 87 1.65 -1.71 -11.22
CA LEU A 87 1.86 -0.29 -10.95
C LEU A 87 2.20 0.49 -12.22
N CYS A 88 3.02 -0.06 -13.11
CA CYS A 88 3.33 0.56 -14.40
C CYS A 88 2.07 0.66 -15.28
N ALA A 89 1.21 -0.36 -15.26
CA ALA A 89 -0.05 -0.37 -15.99
C ALA A 89 -1.03 0.68 -15.45
N PHE A 90 -1.11 0.85 -14.12
CA PHE A 90 -1.91 1.89 -13.49
C PHE A 90 -1.41 3.29 -13.86
N TRP A 91 -0.10 3.53 -13.74
CA TRP A 91 0.47 4.79 -14.16
C TRP A 91 0.32 5.06 -15.66
N HIS A 92 0.39 4.03 -16.51
CA HIS A 92 0.09 4.17 -17.93
C HIS A 92 -1.35 4.64 -18.18
N VAL A 93 -2.33 4.12 -17.41
CA VAL A 93 -3.72 4.60 -17.46
C VAL A 93 -3.81 6.06 -17.01
N ILE A 94 -3.08 6.43 -15.96
CA ILE A 94 -3.16 7.76 -15.34
C ILE A 94 -2.51 8.86 -16.21
N ASN A 95 -1.28 8.62 -16.67
CA ASN A 95 -0.45 9.65 -17.31
C ASN A 95 -0.27 9.47 -18.83
N GLY A 96 -0.78 8.36 -19.39
CA GLY A 96 -0.69 8.05 -20.82
C GLY A 96 0.70 7.67 -21.34
N ARG A 97 1.76 7.71 -20.51
CA ARG A 97 3.14 7.39 -20.91
C ARG A 97 3.34 5.91 -21.13
N ARG A 98 4.28 5.55 -22.01
CA ARG A 98 4.62 4.14 -22.27
C ARG A 98 5.13 3.47 -20.99
N TRP A 99 4.92 2.16 -20.86
CA TRP A 99 5.33 1.41 -19.67
C TRP A 99 6.84 1.52 -19.37
N ARG A 100 7.69 1.59 -20.41
CA ARG A 100 9.16 1.75 -20.29
C ARG A 100 9.57 3.07 -19.64
N GLU A 101 8.77 4.12 -19.83
CA GLU A 101 9.03 5.45 -19.23
C GLU A 101 8.59 5.50 -17.77
N ASN A 102 7.53 4.76 -17.43
CA ASN A 102 7.03 4.67 -16.06
C ASN A 102 7.86 3.71 -15.21
N LEU A 103 8.39 2.62 -15.78
CA LEU A 103 9.11 1.58 -15.06
C LEU A 103 10.24 2.09 -14.14
N PRO A 104 11.24 2.88 -14.60
CA PRO A 104 12.32 3.32 -13.72
C PRO A 104 11.79 4.17 -12.56
N ARG A 105 10.73 4.96 -12.80
CA ARG A 105 10.13 5.81 -11.77
C ARG A 105 9.38 4.99 -10.74
N VAL A 106 8.61 3.99 -11.19
CA VAL A 106 7.92 3.05 -10.30
C VAL A 106 8.95 2.30 -9.45
N ILE A 107 10.03 1.80 -10.05
CA ILE A 107 11.11 1.12 -9.32
C ILE A 107 11.69 2.02 -8.23
N VAL A 108 12.08 3.25 -8.58
CA VAL A 108 12.61 4.21 -7.60
C VAL A 108 11.61 4.48 -6.48
N THR A 109 10.33 4.74 -6.80
CA THR A 109 9.31 5.00 -5.77
C THR A 109 9.08 3.81 -4.85
N GLN A 110 9.11 2.57 -5.37
CA GLN A 110 8.88 1.39 -4.56
C GLN A 110 10.09 0.94 -3.75
N LEU A 111 11.30 1.12 -4.28
CA LEU A 111 12.51 0.87 -3.50
C LEU A 111 12.63 1.88 -2.34
N LEU A 112 12.25 3.13 -2.57
CA LEU A 112 12.22 4.14 -1.52
C LEU A 112 11.11 3.88 -0.49
N SER A 113 9.90 3.51 -0.92
CA SER A 113 8.83 3.15 0.01
C SER A 113 9.22 1.93 0.86
N ALA A 114 9.85 0.92 0.25
CA ALA A 114 10.35 -0.26 0.95
C ALA A 114 11.50 0.07 1.91
N ALA A 115 12.43 0.94 1.52
CA ALA A 115 13.53 1.40 2.38
C ALA A 115 12.97 2.15 3.60
N ILE A 116 12.01 3.05 3.40
CA ILE A 116 11.36 3.81 4.48
C ILE A 116 10.59 2.86 5.42
N ALA A 117 9.83 1.91 4.87
CA ALA A 117 9.14 0.90 5.67
C ALA A 117 10.12 0.04 6.48
N CYS A 118 11.25 -0.34 5.90
CA CYS A 118 12.31 -1.08 6.58
C CYS A 118 12.93 -0.28 7.73
N LEU A 119 13.18 1.02 7.54
CA LEU A 119 13.67 1.90 8.60
C LEU A 119 12.70 1.98 9.78
N PHE A 120 11.39 2.14 9.53
CA PHE A 120 10.39 2.13 10.59
C PHE A 120 10.28 0.78 11.30
N LYS A 121 10.39 -0.33 10.55
CA LYS A 121 10.39 -1.68 11.11
C LYS A 121 11.61 -1.91 12.02
N ILE A 122 12.80 -1.48 11.59
CA ILE A 122 14.02 -1.54 12.40
C ILE A 122 13.86 -0.69 13.66
N ALA A 123 13.34 0.54 13.54
CA ALA A 123 13.10 1.42 14.68
C ALA A 123 12.13 0.77 15.69
N PHE A 124 11.04 0.15 15.19
CA PHE A 124 10.08 -0.57 16.01
C PHE A 124 10.71 -1.78 16.72
N ASP A 125 11.49 -2.61 16.01
CA ASP A 125 12.17 -3.76 16.59
C ASP A 125 13.21 -3.36 17.65
N LEU A 126 13.95 -2.27 17.41
CA LEU A 126 14.92 -1.73 18.36
C LEU A 126 14.21 -1.21 19.62
N LEU A 127 13.07 -0.53 19.44
CA LEU A 127 12.24 -0.07 20.56
C LEU A 127 11.68 -1.27 21.37
N ALA A 128 11.21 -2.31 20.71
CA ALA A 128 10.71 -3.53 21.36
C ALA A 128 11.81 -4.26 22.13
N LYS A 129 13.01 -4.36 21.55
CA LYS A 129 14.19 -4.95 22.23
C LYS A 129 14.64 -4.11 23.41
N TRP A 130 14.63 -2.79 23.27
CA TRP A 130 14.94 -1.89 24.38
C TRP A 130 13.98 -2.13 25.55
N GLN A 131 12.68 -2.22 25.29
CA GLN A 131 11.66 -2.53 26.30
C GLN A 131 11.94 -3.86 27.04
N LEU A 132 12.29 -4.92 26.30
CA LEU A 132 12.63 -6.22 26.89
C LEU A 132 13.93 -6.19 27.72
N SER A 133 14.79 -5.20 27.50
CA SER A 133 16.08 -5.04 28.20
C SER A 133 16.03 -4.13 29.43
N VAL A 134 14.93 -3.39 29.65
CA VAL A 134 14.75 -2.55 30.85
C VAL A 134 14.42 -3.45 32.04
N PRO A 135 15.26 -3.52 33.09
CA PRO A 135 14.94 -4.30 34.27
C PRO A 135 13.74 -3.68 34.99
N ALA A 136 12.73 -4.51 35.30
CA ALA A 136 11.54 -4.06 36.03
C ALA A 136 11.97 -3.43 37.37
N SER A 137 11.51 -2.21 37.66
CA SER A 137 11.81 -1.59 38.95
C SER A 137 11.09 -2.34 40.08
N PRO A 138 11.58 -2.27 41.34
CA PRO A 138 10.96 -2.96 42.47
C PRO A 138 9.48 -2.59 42.70
N ALA A 139 9.07 -1.39 42.27
CA ALA A 139 7.68 -0.92 42.33
C ALA A 139 6.78 -1.51 41.23
N GLU A 140 7.36 -1.92 40.09
CA GLU A 140 6.63 -2.50 38.94
C GLU A 140 6.33 -3.98 39.17
N GLN A 141 7.19 -4.69 39.92
CA GLN A 141 6.97 -6.07 40.35
C GLN A 141 5.80 -6.21 41.34
N GLN A 142 5.44 -5.16 42.08
CA GLN A 142 4.34 -5.18 43.05
C GLN A 142 2.98 -4.78 42.45
N THR A 143 2.96 -3.97 41.39
CA THR A 143 1.73 -3.41 40.79
C THR A 143 1.39 -4.01 39.44
N GLY A 144 2.33 -4.66 38.74
CA GLY A 144 2.08 -5.33 37.46
C GLY A 144 1.78 -4.42 36.26
N GLU A 145 1.71 -3.09 36.43
CA GLU A 145 1.07 -2.20 35.45
C GLU A 145 1.98 -1.19 34.73
N SER A 146 3.16 -0.83 35.25
CA SER A 146 3.89 0.36 34.79
C SER A 146 4.77 0.20 33.54
N ALA A 147 5.20 -1.02 33.19
CA ALA A 147 5.96 -1.26 31.95
C ALA A 147 5.11 -1.11 30.68
N SER A 148 3.78 -1.24 30.80
CA SER A 148 2.85 -1.28 29.64
C SER A 148 2.53 0.10 29.05
N ILE A 149 2.47 1.14 29.88
CA ILE A 149 2.02 2.49 29.48
C ILE A 149 3.12 3.26 28.74
N THR A 150 4.38 3.18 29.22
CA THR A 150 5.54 3.83 28.57
C THR A 150 5.77 3.28 27.16
N TRP A 151 5.65 1.96 27.00
CA TRP A 151 5.70 1.29 25.69
C TRP A 151 4.60 1.81 24.75
N LEU A 152 3.36 1.92 25.26
CA LEU A 152 2.23 2.41 24.48
C LEU A 152 2.47 3.85 23.97
N PHE A 153 2.99 4.74 24.81
CA PHE A 153 3.37 6.09 24.39
C PHE A 153 4.49 6.10 23.37
N ALA A 154 5.50 5.24 23.52
CA ALA A 154 6.62 5.17 22.58
C ALA A 154 6.18 4.65 21.20
N VAL A 155 5.30 3.64 21.16
CA VAL A 155 4.71 3.13 19.91
C VAL A 155 3.81 4.16 19.25
N ILE A 156 2.95 4.83 20.03
CA ILE A 156 2.09 5.91 19.51
C ILE A 156 2.96 7.06 18.98
N GLY A 157 4.00 7.46 19.71
CA GLY A 157 4.94 8.48 19.29
C GLY A 157 5.63 8.14 17.97
N LEU A 158 6.15 6.92 17.82
CA LEU A 158 6.73 6.44 16.56
C LEU A 158 5.69 6.42 15.43
N GLY A 159 4.46 6.00 15.72
CA GLY A 159 3.35 6.03 14.77
C GLY A 159 3.01 7.45 14.29
N ILE A 160 2.94 8.42 15.20
CA ILE A 160 2.71 9.83 14.86
C ILE A 160 3.84 10.35 13.98
N VAL A 161 5.10 10.09 14.34
CA VAL A 161 6.26 10.47 13.52
C VAL A 161 6.18 9.86 12.13
N ALA A 162 5.82 8.58 12.03
CA ALA A 162 5.63 7.91 10.75
C ALA A 162 4.51 8.56 9.91
N VAL A 163 3.37 8.88 10.52
CA VAL A 163 2.25 9.55 9.83
C VAL A 163 2.64 10.95 9.36
N VAL A 164 3.26 11.76 10.23
CA VAL A 164 3.65 13.14 9.91
C VAL A 164 4.67 13.18 8.77
N THR A 165 5.63 12.24 8.74
CA THR A 165 6.68 12.20 7.72
C THR A 165 6.27 11.48 6.43
N CYS A 166 5.47 10.42 6.51
CA CYS A 166 5.10 9.64 5.32
C CYS A 166 4.00 10.30 4.48
N ILE A 167 3.07 11.05 5.09
CA ILE A 167 1.94 11.64 4.35
C ILE A 167 2.40 12.60 3.24
N PRO A 168 3.34 13.52 3.48
CA PRO A 168 3.90 14.36 2.42
C PRO A 168 4.53 13.58 1.27
N LEU A 169 5.06 12.37 1.54
CA LEU A 169 5.67 11.54 0.50
C LEU A 169 4.66 11.07 -0.55
N CYS A 170 3.39 10.86 -0.18
CA CYS A 170 2.36 10.51 -1.15
C CYS A 170 2.24 11.59 -2.24
N TYR A 171 2.28 12.87 -1.86
CA TYR A 171 2.26 13.97 -2.82
C TYR A 171 3.57 14.02 -3.64
N THR A 172 4.73 13.87 -3.00
CA THR A 172 6.01 13.99 -3.73
C THR A 172 6.23 12.82 -4.70
N PHE A 173 5.78 11.61 -4.37
CA PHE A 173 5.80 10.47 -5.28
C PHE A 173 4.91 10.67 -6.49
N ILE A 174 3.68 11.17 -6.32
CA ILE A 174 2.81 11.50 -7.46
C ILE A 174 3.45 12.60 -8.30
N ARG A 175 4.01 13.62 -7.67
CA ARG A 175 4.72 14.69 -8.37
C ARG A 175 5.93 14.19 -9.16
N PHE A 176 6.67 13.22 -8.63
CA PHE A 176 7.78 12.57 -9.33
C PHE A 176 7.28 11.72 -10.52
N MET A 177 6.17 11.00 -10.35
CA MET A 177 5.57 10.21 -11.43
C MET A 177 5.03 11.10 -12.56
N MET A 178 4.40 12.22 -12.23
CA MET A 178 3.82 13.16 -13.20
C MET A 178 4.84 14.13 -13.81
N GLY A 179 5.83 14.58 -13.03
CA GLY A 179 6.78 15.62 -13.43
C GLY A 179 7.92 15.15 -14.33
N LYS A 180 8.93 16.02 -14.52
CA LYS A 180 10.23 15.68 -15.15
C LYS A 180 11.38 15.69 -14.14
N HIS A 181 11.08 15.64 -12.85
CA HIS A 181 12.09 15.72 -11.79
C HIS A 181 12.92 14.45 -11.73
N TRP A 182 14.21 14.60 -11.48
CA TRP A 182 15.16 13.48 -11.34
C TRP A 182 15.17 12.90 -9.91
N LEU A 183 14.74 13.68 -8.91
CA LEU A 183 14.61 13.25 -7.51
C LEU A 183 13.14 13.17 -7.05
N PRO A 184 12.78 12.18 -6.22
CA PRO A 184 11.42 11.97 -5.73
C PRO A 184 11.04 12.84 -4.52
N PHE A 185 12.00 13.48 -3.87
CA PHE A 185 11.75 14.36 -2.70
C PHE A 185 11.55 15.83 -3.07
N VAL A 186 11.60 16.16 -4.37
CA VAL A 186 11.45 17.54 -4.84
C VAL A 186 10.04 18.04 -4.52
N GLY A 187 9.95 19.02 -3.63
CA GLY A 187 8.66 19.59 -3.17
C GLY A 187 8.16 19.07 -1.84
N TYR A 188 8.97 18.33 -1.10
CA TYR A 188 8.58 17.85 0.23
C TYR A 188 8.21 19.00 1.19
N GLY A 189 8.95 20.11 1.17
CA GLY A 189 8.57 21.32 1.92
C GLY A 189 7.23 21.93 1.49
N ARG A 190 6.88 21.83 0.20
CA ARG A 190 5.55 22.25 -0.30
C ARG A 190 4.46 21.31 0.18
N ALA A 191 4.71 20.00 0.15
CA ALA A 191 3.79 19.00 0.67
C ALA A 191 3.49 19.23 2.16
N PHE A 192 4.50 19.62 2.94
CA PHE A 192 4.31 20.02 4.34
C PHE A 192 3.41 21.24 4.52
N ARG A 193 3.48 22.25 3.64
CA ARG A 193 2.58 23.42 3.69
C ARG A 193 1.10 23.03 3.50
N TYR A 194 0.83 21.98 2.75
CA TYR A 194 -0.52 21.45 2.50
C TYR A 194 -0.82 20.16 3.30
N TRP A 195 -0.03 19.88 4.35
CA TRP A 195 -0.08 18.62 5.09
C TRP A 195 -1.47 18.27 5.57
N GLY A 196 -2.20 19.22 6.17
CA GLY A 196 -3.55 18.97 6.70
C GLY A 196 -4.56 18.59 5.62
N THR A 197 -4.48 19.21 4.43
CA THR A 197 -5.36 18.86 3.30
C THR A 197 -5.02 17.46 2.76
N ILE A 198 -3.74 17.14 2.65
CA ILE A 198 -3.27 15.82 2.19
C ILE A 198 -3.67 14.75 3.21
N PHE A 199 -3.51 15.02 4.51
CA PHE A 199 -3.92 14.13 5.60
C PHE A 199 -5.40 13.80 5.51
N VAL A 200 -6.28 14.81 5.48
CA VAL A 200 -7.73 14.61 5.41
C VAL A 200 -8.13 13.84 4.16
N ALA A 201 -7.54 14.17 3.01
CA ALA A 201 -7.84 13.48 1.77
C ALA A 201 -7.39 12.01 1.80
N MET A 202 -6.16 11.73 2.26
CA MET A 202 -5.67 10.36 2.39
C MET A 202 -6.48 9.56 3.40
N LEU A 203 -6.85 10.16 4.54
CA LEU A 203 -7.74 9.54 5.52
C LEU A 203 -9.05 9.10 4.88
N LEU A 204 -9.70 9.98 4.10
CA LEU A 204 -10.96 9.65 3.42
C LEU A 204 -10.77 8.60 2.32
N ILE A 205 -9.69 8.67 1.53
CA ILE A 205 -9.37 7.67 0.50
C ILE A 205 -9.22 6.28 1.14
N TYR A 206 -8.38 6.17 2.18
CA TYR A 206 -8.11 4.90 2.84
C TYR A 206 -9.26 4.41 3.71
N LEU A 207 -10.09 5.29 4.27
CA LEU A 207 -11.32 4.91 4.97
C LEU A 207 -12.30 4.25 4.00
N LEU A 208 -12.57 4.87 2.84
CA LEU A 208 -13.47 4.33 1.83
C LEU A 208 -12.92 3.03 1.22
N ALA A 209 -11.62 3.00 0.88
CA ALA A 209 -10.97 1.79 0.40
C ALA A 209 -10.98 0.68 1.47
N GLY A 210 -10.82 1.03 2.75
CA GLY A 210 -10.85 0.10 3.88
C GLY A 210 -12.22 -0.53 4.10
N ILE A 211 -13.30 0.24 4.00
CA ILE A 211 -14.68 -0.29 4.05
C ILE A 211 -14.92 -1.28 2.91
N ALA A 212 -14.53 -0.92 1.69
CA ALA A 212 -14.64 -1.83 0.54
C ALA A 212 -13.78 -3.09 0.73
N LEU A 213 -12.55 -2.93 1.24
CA LEU A 213 -11.63 -4.04 1.49
C LEU A 213 -12.17 -4.99 2.57
N ALA A 214 -12.76 -4.47 3.65
CA ALA A 214 -13.36 -5.27 4.70
C ALA A 214 -14.51 -6.14 4.18
N ALA A 215 -15.35 -5.61 3.29
CA ALA A 215 -16.42 -6.38 2.67
C ALA A 215 -15.89 -7.48 1.74
N VAL A 216 -14.90 -7.17 0.90
CA VAL A 216 -14.34 -8.09 -0.10
C VAL A 216 -13.43 -9.15 0.55
N SER A 217 -12.79 -8.85 1.68
CA SER A 217 -11.86 -9.76 2.36
C SER A 217 -12.54 -10.89 3.13
N LEU A 218 -13.83 -10.78 3.48
CA LEU A 218 -14.53 -11.74 4.34
C LEU A 218 -14.33 -13.21 3.92
N PRO A 219 -14.52 -13.62 2.65
CA PRO A 219 -14.31 -15.00 2.25
C PRO A 219 -12.85 -15.45 2.43
N GLY A 220 -11.90 -14.56 2.11
CA GLY A 220 -10.48 -14.82 2.27
C GLY A 220 -10.09 -14.97 3.75
N VAL A 221 -10.58 -14.10 4.62
CA VAL A 221 -10.32 -14.16 6.07
C VAL A 221 -10.87 -15.45 6.67
N ILE A 222 -12.08 -15.87 6.30
CA ILE A 222 -12.67 -17.14 6.76
C ILE A 222 -11.78 -18.33 6.38
N LEU A 223 -11.37 -18.44 5.11
CA LEU A 223 -10.54 -19.55 4.63
C LEU A 223 -9.12 -19.52 5.21
N VAL A 224 -8.51 -18.34 5.30
CA VAL A 224 -7.19 -18.18 5.93
C VAL A 224 -7.23 -18.58 7.40
N SER A 225 -8.29 -18.20 8.12
CA SER A 225 -8.46 -18.57 9.53
C SER A 225 -8.68 -20.07 9.67
N ALA A 226 -9.52 -20.68 8.82
CA ALA A 226 -9.72 -22.13 8.80
C ALA A 226 -8.42 -22.90 8.54
N GLN A 227 -7.60 -22.45 7.58
CA GLN A 227 -6.26 -23.00 7.34
C GLN A 227 -5.39 -22.89 8.58
N LEU A 228 -5.30 -21.69 9.17
CA LEU A 228 -4.45 -21.43 10.32
C LEU A 228 -4.82 -22.32 11.51
N TYR A 229 -6.10 -22.37 11.90
CA TYR A 229 -6.55 -23.16 13.04
C TYR A 229 -6.44 -24.66 12.78
N SER A 230 -6.72 -25.15 11.57
CA SER A 230 -6.54 -26.58 11.25
C SER A 230 -5.07 -27.00 11.37
N GLN A 231 -4.13 -26.14 10.99
CA GLN A 231 -2.70 -26.45 11.02
C GLN A 231 -2.14 -26.33 12.44
N LEU A 232 -2.63 -25.37 13.23
CA LEU A 232 -2.30 -25.26 14.65
C LEU A 232 -2.85 -26.46 15.46
N GLY A 233 -4.07 -26.92 15.17
CA GLY A 233 -4.60 -28.15 15.78
C GLY A 233 -3.78 -29.38 15.41
N ALA A 234 -3.38 -29.49 14.15
CA ALA A 234 -2.52 -30.58 13.70
C ALA A 234 -1.14 -30.60 14.37
N LEU A 235 -0.56 -29.43 14.65
CA LEU A 235 0.64 -29.31 15.47
C LEU A 235 0.41 -29.80 16.91
N GLY A 236 -0.81 -29.73 17.42
CA GLY A 236 -1.23 -30.27 18.72
C GLY A 236 -1.54 -31.77 18.72
N GLY A 237 -1.44 -32.45 17.57
CA GLY A 237 -1.70 -33.89 17.42
C GLY A 237 -3.08 -34.24 16.83
N ASP A 238 -3.91 -33.25 16.52
CA ASP A 238 -5.22 -33.49 15.89
C ASP A 238 -5.06 -33.89 14.40
N PRO A 239 -6.00 -34.67 13.83
CA PRO A 239 -5.99 -34.94 12.40
C PRO A 239 -6.23 -33.66 11.58
N LEU A 240 -5.58 -33.58 10.40
CA LEU A 240 -5.86 -32.54 9.40
C LEU A 240 -7.27 -32.74 8.82
N ASN A 241 -8.26 -32.12 9.44
CA ASN A 241 -9.66 -32.16 9.04
C ASN A 241 -9.99 -31.20 7.86
N ILE A 242 -9.05 -30.99 6.93
CA ILE A 242 -9.25 -30.16 5.74
C ILE A 242 -9.55 -31.02 4.50
N PRO A 243 -10.64 -30.74 3.77
CA PRO A 243 -10.94 -31.46 2.53
C PRO A 243 -9.87 -31.26 1.45
N GLY A 244 -9.68 -32.24 0.56
CA GLY A 244 -8.68 -32.15 -0.52
C GLY A 244 -8.90 -30.99 -1.51
N TYR A 245 -10.13 -30.48 -1.63
CA TYR A 245 -10.45 -29.30 -2.45
C TYR A 245 -10.18 -27.96 -1.75
N PHE A 246 -9.78 -27.98 -0.48
CA PHE A 246 -9.64 -26.76 0.32
C PHE A 246 -8.53 -25.85 -0.21
N THR A 247 -7.36 -26.40 -0.54
CA THR A 247 -6.23 -25.63 -1.10
C THR A 247 -6.56 -24.92 -2.42
N PRO A 248 -7.11 -25.59 -3.45
CA PRO A 248 -7.50 -24.89 -4.67
C PRO A 248 -8.62 -23.87 -4.44
N LEU A 249 -9.54 -24.13 -3.52
CA LEU A 249 -10.56 -23.15 -3.11
C LEU A 249 -9.93 -21.89 -2.48
N LEU A 250 -9.00 -22.07 -1.53
CA LEU A 250 -8.28 -20.97 -0.88
C LEU A 250 -7.54 -20.10 -1.91
N ILE A 251 -6.79 -20.73 -2.83
CA ILE A 251 -6.04 -19.99 -3.87
C ILE A 251 -6.99 -19.26 -4.81
N ALA A 252 -8.09 -19.87 -5.23
CA ALA A 252 -9.08 -19.23 -6.09
C ALA A 252 -9.73 -18.02 -5.40
N THR A 253 -10.14 -18.16 -4.14
CA THR A 253 -10.75 -17.08 -3.36
C THR A 253 -9.77 -15.93 -3.10
N LEU A 254 -8.51 -16.22 -2.75
CA LEU A 254 -7.48 -15.21 -2.56
C LEU A 254 -7.14 -14.49 -3.88
N THR A 255 -7.10 -15.21 -5.00
CA THR A 255 -6.88 -14.61 -6.32
C THR A 255 -8.00 -13.63 -6.67
N LEU A 256 -9.27 -14.01 -6.46
CA LEU A 256 -10.40 -13.12 -6.69
C LEU A 256 -10.35 -11.88 -5.77
N PHE A 257 -10.00 -12.09 -4.50
CA PHE A 257 -9.79 -11.01 -3.54
C PHE A 257 -8.74 -10.02 -4.03
N TYR A 258 -7.50 -10.47 -4.31
CA TYR A 258 -6.42 -9.58 -4.75
C TYR A 258 -6.72 -8.90 -6.10
N PHE A 259 -7.47 -9.56 -6.97
CA PHE A 259 -7.92 -8.96 -8.23
C PHE A 259 -8.82 -7.75 -7.99
N VAL A 260 -9.80 -7.86 -7.09
CA VAL A 260 -10.67 -6.74 -6.70
C VAL A 260 -9.87 -5.65 -5.97
N VAL A 261 -8.96 -6.04 -5.07
CA VAL A 261 -8.05 -5.09 -4.39
C VAL A 261 -7.26 -4.27 -5.40
N GLY A 262 -6.78 -4.87 -6.49
CA GLY A 262 -6.09 -4.15 -7.56
C GLY A 262 -6.89 -2.97 -8.11
N TYR A 263 -8.18 -3.13 -8.37
CA TYR A 263 -9.03 -2.04 -8.87
C TYR A 263 -9.39 -1.01 -7.81
N ILE A 264 -9.54 -1.43 -6.54
CA ILE A 264 -9.69 -0.50 -5.40
C ILE A 264 -8.41 0.37 -5.27
N SER A 265 -7.23 -0.24 -5.42
CA SER A 265 -5.95 0.48 -5.41
C SER A 265 -5.81 1.45 -6.59
N LEU A 266 -6.27 1.08 -7.79
CA LEU A 266 -6.29 2.00 -8.94
C LEU A 266 -7.18 3.22 -8.67
N TRP A 267 -8.36 3.02 -8.08
CA TRP A 267 -9.24 4.12 -7.66
C TRP A 267 -8.56 5.04 -6.65
N ALA A 268 -7.95 4.47 -5.61
CA ALA A 268 -7.24 5.25 -4.60
C ALA A 268 -6.11 6.08 -5.22
N GLN A 269 -5.35 5.49 -6.16
CA GLN A 269 -4.26 6.17 -6.85
C GLN A 269 -4.73 7.31 -7.76
N LEU A 270 -5.87 7.15 -8.45
CA LEU A 270 -6.51 8.23 -9.21
C LEU A 270 -6.99 9.36 -8.31
N ALA A 271 -7.64 9.04 -7.19
CA ALA A 271 -8.09 10.03 -6.21
C ALA A 271 -6.91 10.86 -5.65
N SER A 272 -5.80 10.19 -5.30
CA SER A 272 -4.58 10.89 -4.87
C SER A 272 -3.98 11.75 -5.99
N THR A 273 -4.07 11.32 -7.24
CA THR A 273 -3.57 12.09 -8.39
C THR A 273 -4.39 13.35 -8.65
N PHE A 274 -5.73 13.28 -8.51
CA PHE A 274 -6.58 14.47 -8.60
C PHE A 274 -6.37 15.44 -7.44
N LEU A 275 -6.11 14.93 -6.23
CA LEU A 275 -5.71 15.77 -5.11
C LEU A 275 -4.40 16.51 -5.39
N TYR A 276 -3.39 15.79 -5.90
CA TYR A 276 -2.12 16.39 -6.34
C TYR A 276 -2.36 17.51 -7.36
N GLY A 277 -3.17 17.25 -8.39
CA GLY A 277 -3.51 18.23 -9.42
C GLY A 277 -4.19 19.48 -8.86
N SER A 278 -5.13 19.31 -7.91
CA SER A 278 -5.82 20.42 -7.24
C SER A 278 -4.85 21.32 -6.45
N ILE A 279 -3.89 20.72 -5.74
CA ILE A 279 -2.87 21.46 -4.97
C ILE A 279 -1.96 22.26 -5.90
N GLU A 280 -1.52 21.67 -7.03
CA GLU A 280 -0.70 22.38 -8.01
C GLU A 280 -1.46 23.54 -8.66
N THR A 281 -2.74 23.36 -8.99
CA THR A 281 -3.55 24.45 -9.54
C THR A 281 -3.75 25.58 -8.54
N GLN A 282 -4.04 25.26 -7.27
CA GLN A 282 -4.18 26.26 -6.23
C GLN A 282 -2.89 27.05 -6.00
N GLN A 283 -1.73 26.38 -6.10
CA GLN A 283 -0.42 27.04 -6.02
C GLN A 283 -0.17 27.95 -7.22
N ALA A 284 -0.48 27.48 -8.43
CA ALA A 284 -0.33 28.26 -9.65
C ALA A 284 -1.20 29.53 -9.63
N GLU A 285 -2.43 29.43 -9.15
CA GLU A 285 -3.34 30.57 -8.99
C GLU A 285 -2.82 31.58 -7.96
N LYS A 286 -2.37 31.13 -6.78
CA LYS A 286 -1.76 32.01 -5.78
C LYS A 286 -0.53 32.73 -6.32
N THR A 287 0.36 32.01 -7.01
CA THR A 287 1.58 32.62 -7.59
C THR A 287 1.25 33.63 -8.69
N LYS A 288 0.15 33.44 -9.44
CA LYS A 288 -0.31 34.43 -10.42
C LYS A 288 -0.84 35.68 -9.73
N HIS A 289 -1.70 35.52 -8.73
CA HIS A 289 -2.24 36.63 -7.94
C HIS A 289 -1.12 37.45 -7.28
N ASP A 290 -0.16 36.80 -6.61
CA ASP A 290 0.98 37.46 -5.98
C ASP A 290 1.84 38.24 -7.00
N ARG A 291 1.92 37.77 -8.25
CA ARG A 291 2.65 38.47 -9.33
C ARG A 291 1.87 39.68 -9.83
N GLU A 292 0.55 39.56 -9.99
CA GLU A 292 -0.33 40.64 -10.42
C GLU A 292 -0.35 41.76 -9.37
N GLU A 293 -0.48 41.45 -8.08
CA GLU A 293 -0.40 42.43 -6.99
C GLU A 293 0.95 43.15 -6.95
N ASN A 294 2.06 42.42 -7.06
CA ASN A 294 3.40 43.02 -7.09
C ASN A 294 3.63 43.89 -8.32
N GLN A 295 3.01 43.58 -9.46
CA GLN A 295 3.07 44.44 -10.65
C GLN A 295 2.26 45.73 -10.45
N THR A 296 1.09 45.66 -9.80
CA THR A 296 0.30 46.86 -9.49
C THR A 296 0.93 47.76 -8.43
N ALA A 297 1.76 47.23 -7.53
CA ALA A 297 2.43 48.00 -6.48
C ALA A 297 3.66 48.80 -6.98
N ILE A 298 4.11 48.58 -8.22
CA ILE A 298 5.26 49.26 -8.84
C ILE A 298 4.82 50.48 -9.67
N TYR A 299 3.51 50.67 -9.87
CA TYR A 299 2.91 51.84 -10.53
C TYR A 299 2.23 52.75 -9.51
#